data_AF-A0A939QK11-F1
#
_entry.id   AF-A0A939QK11-F1
#
_cell.length_a   1.000
_cell.length_b   1.000
_cell.length_c   1.000
_cell.angle_alpha   90.00
_cell.angle_beta   90.00
_cell.angle_gamma   90.00
#
_symmetry.space_group_name_H-M   'P 1'
#
loop_
_entity.id
_entity.type
_entity.pdbx_description
1 polymer ?
#
loop_
_entity_poly.entity_id
_entity_poly.type
_entity_poly.pdbx_seq_one_letter_code
_entity_poly.pdbx_strand_id
1 'polypeptide(L)' 'MSETDPGARRKQIIVGIVMGVVMGVVISALTQFWLWLPAGIAVGLAAGAIMKPPER' A
#
# COMPACT_ATOMS: atom_id res chain seq x y z
N MET A 1 -11.83 7.68 -24.07
CA MET A 1 -12.04 6.76 -22.94
C MET A 1 -10.65 6.30 -22.53
N SER A 2 -10.08 6.86 -21.47
CA SER A 2 -8.70 6.63 -21.06
C SER A 2 -8.53 5.16 -20.69
N GLU A 3 -7.76 4.43 -21.51
CA GLU A 3 -7.36 3.05 -21.29
C GLU A 3 -6.71 2.95 -19.89
N THR A 4 -7.41 2.34 -18.92
CA THR A 4 -6.81 2.01 -17.63
C THR A 4 -5.68 1.01 -17.88
N ASP A 5 -4.45 1.50 -18.00
CA ASP A 5 -3.25 0.68 -18.18
C ASP A 5 -3.20 -0.36 -17.04
N PRO A 6 -3.38 -1.67 -17.34
CA PRO A 6 -3.37 -2.72 -16.33
C PRO A 6 -2.06 -2.77 -15.53
N GLY A 7 -0.95 -2.31 -16.13
CA GLY A 7 0.36 -2.16 -15.51
C GLY A 7 0.39 -1.04 -14.47
N ALA A 8 -0.31 0.08 -14.70
CA ALA A 8 -0.39 1.17 -13.73
C ALA A 8 -1.12 0.72 -12.44
N ARG A 9 -2.21 -0.03 -12.58
CA ARG A 9 -2.96 -0.59 -11.44
C ARG A 9 -2.12 -1.60 -10.66
N ARG A 10 -1.39 -2.49 -11.35
CA ARG A 10 -0.50 -3.46 -10.70
C ARG A 10 0.64 -2.78 -9.95
N LYS A 11 1.23 -1.74 -10.55
CA LYS A 11 2.28 -0.93 -9.90
C LYS A 11 1.76 -0.23 -8.64
N GLN A 12 0.55 0.31 -8.67
CA GLN A 12 -0.05 0.98 -7.52
C GLN A 12 -0.32 0.03 -6.34
N ILE A 13 -0.81 -1.19 -6.63
CA ILE A 13 -0.98 -2.23 -5.59
C ILE A 13 0.38 -2.56 -4.96
N ILE A 14 1.43 -2.74 -5.77
CA ILE A 14 2.79 -3.01 -5.27
C ILE A 14 3.28 -1.86 -4.39
N VAL A 15 3.12 -0.61 -4.84
CA VAL A 15 3.50 0.57 -4.06
C VAL A 15 2.71 0.66 -2.75
N GLY A 16 1.41 0.39 -2.77
CA GLY A 16 0.57 0.35 -1.57
C GLY A 16 1.06 -0.70 -0.57
N ILE A 17 1.37 -1.92 -1.02
CA ILE A 17 1.93 -2.98 -0.18
C ILE A 17 3.27 -2.56 0.42
N VAL A 18 4.20 -2.07 -0.42
CA VAL A 18 5.54 -1.66 0.03
C VAL A 18 5.44 -0.56 1.08
N MET A 19 4.63 0.47 0.83
CA MET A 19 4.41 1.56 1.78
C MET A 19 3.75 1.06 3.07
N GLY A 20 2.76 0.17 2.97
CA GLY A 20 2.12 -0.45 4.13
C GLY A 20 3.08 -1.25 5.00
N VAL A 21 3.96 -2.04 4.38
CA VAL A 21 5.01 -2.79 5.09
C VAL A 21 6.00 -1.82 5.75
N VAL A 22 6.52 -0.83 5.01
CA VAL A 22 7.49 0.13 5.55
C VAL A 22 6.91 0.87 6.75
N MET A 23 5.70 1.42 6.63
CA MET A 23 5.05 2.13 7.72
C MET A 23 4.69 1.20 8.88
N GLY A 24 4.24 -0.03 8.59
CA GLY A 24 3.99 -1.05 9.61
C GLY A 24 5.24 -1.39 10.41
N VAL A 25 6.41 -1.51 9.76
CA VAL A 25 7.70 -1.74 10.43
C VAL A 25 8.10 -0.53 11.27
N VAL A 26 8.04 0.68 10.73
CA VAL A 26 8.40 1.90 11.44
C VAL A 26 7.55 2.09 12.69
N ILE A 27 6.23 1.95 12.58
CA ILE A 27 5.31 2.08 13.72
C ILE A 27 5.54 0.96 14.74
N SER A 28 5.73 -0.29 14.28
CA SER A 28 6.04 -1.41 15.17
C SER A 28 7.32 -1.17 15.95
N ALA A 29 8.36 -0.63 15.29
CA ALA A 29 9.64 -0.33 15.91
C ALA A 29 9.52 0.79 16.94
N LEU A 30 8.77 1.86 16.63
CA LEU A 30 8.57 2.99 17.55
C LEU A 30 7.71 2.62 18.77
N THR A 31 6.69 1.78 18.56
CA THR A 31 5.73 1.41 19.62
C THR A 31 6.09 0.11 20.35
N GLN A 32 7.11 -0.61 19.88
CA GLN A 32 7.45 -1.98 20.29
C GLN A 32 6.29 -2.98 20.16
N PHE A 33 5.25 -2.63 19.40
CA PHE A 33 4.04 -3.41 19.25
C PHE A 33 3.95 -3.98 17.84
N TRP A 34 4.33 -5.24 17.70
CA TRP A 34 4.52 -5.93 16.42
C TRP A 34 3.23 -6.18 15.63
N LEU A 35 2.06 -6.06 16.25
CA LEU A 35 0.77 -6.18 15.56
C LEU A 35 0.49 -5.01 14.60
N TRP A 36 1.27 -3.93 14.67
CA TRP A 36 1.23 -2.87 13.66
C TRP A 36 1.72 -3.33 12.28
N LEU A 37 2.52 -4.40 12.20
CA LEU A 37 3.03 -4.95 10.95
C LEU A 37 1.90 -5.52 10.05
N PRO A 38 1.05 -6.46 10.52
CA PRO A 38 -0.09 -6.94 9.73
C PRO A 38 -1.13 -5.84 9.46
N ALA A 39 -1.32 -4.90 10.40
CA ALA A 39 -2.20 -3.75 10.18
C ALA A 39 -1.67 -2.84 9.06
N GLY A 40 -0.36 -2.56 9.03
CA GLY A 40 0.29 -1.80 7.97
C GLY A 40 0.15 -2.47 6.60
N ILE A 41 0.30 -3.79 6.54
CA ILE A 41 0.06 -4.56 5.30
C ILE A 41 -1.40 -4.44 4.85
N ALA A 42 -2.37 -4.62 5.76
CA ALA A 42 -3.79 -4.53 5.44
C ALA A 42 -4.17 -3.13 4.92
N VAL A 43 -3.67 -2.08 5.57
CA VAL A 43 -3.90 -0.69 5.16
C VAL A 43 -3.23 -0.39 3.83
N GLY A 44 -1.99 -0.86 3.61
CA GLY A 44 -1.28 -0.69 2.34
C GLY A 44 -1.97 -1.36 1.16
N LEU A 45 -2.51 -2.57 1.38
CA LEU A 45 -3.35 -3.28 0.42
C LEU A 45 -4.64 -2.53 0.13
N ALA A 46 -5.36 -2.09 1.17
CA ALA A 46 -6.60 -1.33 1.01
C ALA A 46 -6.36 -0.03 0.24
N ALA A 47 -5.33 0.73 0.61
CA ALA A 47 -4.95 1.97 -0.07
C ALA A 47 -4.57 1.72 -1.53
N GLY A 48 -3.75 0.70 -1.81
CA GLY A 48 -3.34 0.34 -3.18
C GLY A 48 -4.49 -0.17 -4.05
N ALA A 49 -5.52 -0.75 -3.44
CA ALA A 49 -6.72 -1.22 -4.14
C ALA A 49 -7.76 -0.12 -4.39
N ILE A 50 -7.85 0.86 -3.49
CA ILE A 50 -8.85 1.95 -3.52
C ILE A 50 -8.36 3.15 -4.32
N MET A 51 -7.07 3.51 -4.21
CA MET A 51 -6.56 4.69 -4.91
C MET A 51 -6.69 4.48 -6.42
N LYS A 52 -7.29 5.46 -7.08
CA LYS A 52 -7.39 5.47 -8.54
C LYS A 52 -5.98 5.52 -9.14
N PRO A 53 -5.67 4.76 -10.20
CA PRO A 53 -4.39 4.87 -10.88
C PRO A 53 -4.17 6.32 -11.29
N PRO A 54 -2.97 6.89 -11.06
CA PRO A 54 -2.69 8.24 -11.51
C PRO A 54 -2.92 8.31 -13.01
N GLU A 55 -3.89 9.12 -13.41
CA GLU A 55 -4.16 9.46 -14.80
C GLU A 55 -2.88 10.17 -15.29
N ARG A 56 -2.21 9.56 -16.28
CA ARG A 56 -1.13 10.25 -17.00
C ARG A 56 -1.75 11.27 -17.95
#